data_AF-A0A417R624-F1
#
_entry.id   AF-A0A417R624-F1
#
_cell.length_a   1.000
_cell.length_b   1.000
_cell.length_c   1.000
_cell.angle_alpha   90.00
_cell.angle_beta   90.00
_cell.angle_gamma   90.00
#
_symmetry.space_group_name_H-M   'P 1'
#
loop_
_entity.id
_entity.type
_entity.pdbx_description
1 polymer ?
#
loop_
_entity_poly.entity_id
_entity_poly.type
_entity_poly.pdbx_seq_one_letter_code
_entity_poly.pdbx_strand_id
1 'polypeptide(L)'
;MNIKREDVRNVAIIAHVDHGKTTLVDQLLKQSGVFRENQEVQERVMDSNDIERERGITILSKNTAVHYKGVKINIIDTPGHADFGGEVERVLKMVDGVILLVDAFEGAMPQTKFVLKKALELNLHVIVCINKIDRPEARPDEVIDEVLELLMDLEASDEQLDCPFLYASAKAGHAVLDLADTPENMAPLFETILKYIPAPEGDPEADTQVLISTIDYNEYVGRIGVGKVENGKIAVNQELTLLNHHDLDKRKKVKISKLYEFDGLNKVEVKEASVGSIVAISGIEDIHIGDTLCGGDNPEAIPFQKISEPTISMNFLVNDSPLAGQEGKYITSRHLRDRLYRELNTDVSLRVEDTETTECFKVSGRGELHLSVLIENMRREGYEFAVSKPEVLYHTDERGKKLEPMEIAYVDVPEEFSGTVIQKLSERKGELQGMSTASDGSVRLEFHIPSRGLIGFRGEFLTSTKGTGILNTTFDGYAPYKGDFQYRKQGSLIAFEAGEAVAYGLFSAQDRGTLFVGPGEKVYSGMVIGQNGKAEDIELNVCKTKHLTNTRSSSADEALKLTPPKVLSLEQAIEFIDQDELLEVTPSSLRIRKRILDPRERKRAAFRKQ
;
A
#
# COMPACT_ATOMS: atom_id res chain seq x y z
N MET A 1 17.69 36.46 5.17
CA MET A 1 16.56 37.01 5.98
C MET A 1 15.38 36.10 5.66
N ASN A 2 14.82 35.35 6.61
CA ASN A 2 13.73 34.40 6.30
C ASN A 2 12.53 35.17 5.73
N ILE A 3 12.13 34.85 4.51
CA ILE A 3 10.97 35.45 3.83
C ILE A 3 9.83 34.44 3.91
N LYS A 4 8.64 34.94 4.28
CA LYS A 4 7.38 34.21 4.16
C LYS A 4 6.87 34.32 2.73
N ARG A 5 6.67 33.19 2.08
CA ARG A 5 6.19 33.17 0.70
C ARG A 5 4.66 33.05 0.66
N GLU A 6 3.99 34.19 0.85
CA GLU A 6 2.52 34.25 0.97
C GLU A 6 1.77 33.79 -0.30
N ASP A 7 2.42 33.77 -1.47
CA ASP A 7 1.87 33.29 -2.74
C ASP A 7 1.83 31.76 -2.88
N VAL A 8 2.32 31.00 -1.90
CA VAL A 8 2.31 29.52 -1.93
C VAL A 8 1.73 28.93 -0.63
N ARG A 9 0.99 27.82 -0.74
CA ARG A 9 0.61 26.95 0.37
C ARG A 9 0.83 25.49 -0.03
N ASN A 10 1.46 24.70 0.83
CA ASN A 10 1.66 23.27 0.60
C ASN A 10 0.85 22.49 1.64
N VAL A 11 -0.11 21.69 1.17
CA VAL A 11 -1.05 20.96 2.03
C VAL A 11 -1.10 19.48 1.64
N ALA A 12 -1.19 18.60 2.62
CA ALA A 12 -1.47 17.18 2.39
C ALA A 12 -2.91 16.85 2.80
N ILE A 13 -3.58 15.94 2.08
CA ILE A 13 -4.90 15.44 2.50
C ILE A 13 -4.74 14.04 3.07
N ILE A 14 -5.24 13.86 4.29
CA ILE A 14 -5.28 12.61 5.05
C ILE A 14 -6.74 12.17 5.13
N ALA A 15 -7.07 10.97 4.66
CA ALA A 15 -8.43 10.46 4.72
C ALA A 15 -8.43 8.93 4.86
N HIS A 16 -9.53 8.40 5.39
CA HIS A 16 -9.78 6.96 5.33
C HIS A 16 -10.25 6.56 3.92
N VAL A 17 -10.24 5.26 3.66
CA VAL A 17 -10.85 4.66 2.47
C VAL A 17 -12.32 5.12 2.40
N ASP A 18 -12.75 5.47 1.19
CA ASP A 18 -14.11 5.93 0.91
C ASP A 18 -14.60 7.21 1.61
N HIS A 19 -13.79 7.93 2.40
CA HIS A 19 -14.16 9.25 2.95
C HIS A 19 -14.25 10.36 1.88
N GLY A 20 -13.99 10.03 0.60
CA GLY A 20 -14.19 10.93 -0.53
C GLY A 20 -13.01 11.86 -0.83
N LYS A 21 -11.78 11.46 -0.47
CA LYS A 21 -10.55 12.23 -0.70
C LYS A 21 -10.37 12.65 -2.16
N THR A 22 -10.40 11.68 -3.07
CA THR A 22 -10.27 11.92 -4.51
C THR A 22 -11.40 12.81 -5.05
N THR A 23 -12.63 12.59 -4.55
CA THR A 23 -13.78 13.43 -4.93
C THR A 23 -13.61 14.88 -4.47
N LEU A 24 -13.05 15.11 -3.27
CA LEU A 24 -12.76 16.44 -2.77
C LEU A 24 -11.69 17.14 -3.63
N VAL A 25 -10.58 16.46 -3.92
CA VAL A 25 -9.51 17.00 -4.77
C VAL A 25 -10.03 17.36 -6.15
N ASP A 26 -10.84 16.49 -6.76
CA ASP A 26 -11.47 16.76 -8.06
C ASP A 26 -12.34 18.02 -8.03
N GLN A 27 -13.11 18.25 -6.97
CA GLN A 27 -13.91 19.48 -6.83
C GLN A 27 -13.03 20.72 -6.68
N LEU A 28 -11.95 20.63 -5.92
CA LEU A 28 -10.99 21.73 -5.77
C LEU A 28 -10.33 22.08 -7.11
N LEU A 29 -9.99 21.08 -7.93
CA LEU A 29 -9.46 21.30 -9.28
C LEU A 29 -10.50 21.92 -10.22
N LYS A 30 -11.76 21.44 -10.20
CA LYS A 30 -12.85 21.99 -11.03
C LYS A 30 -13.14 23.45 -10.69
N GLN A 31 -13.19 23.81 -9.41
CA GLN A 31 -13.60 25.14 -8.96
C GLN A 31 -12.47 26.17 -8.94
N SER A 32 -11.21 25.74 -9.00
CA SER A 32 -10.05 26.63 -9.14
C SER A 32 -9.82 27.12 -10.58
N GLY A 33 -10.66 26.69 -11.53
CA GLY A 33 -10.59 27.14 -12.93
C GLY A 33 -9.43 26.53 -13.74
N VAL A 34 -8.81 25.46 -13.23
CA VAL A 34 -7.71 24.74 -13.89
C VAL A 34 -8.16 24.06 -15.20
N PHE A 35 -9.44 23.68 -15.30
CA PHE A 35 -10.02 23.10 -16.51
C PHE A 35 -10.72 24.17 -17.37
N ARG A 36 -10.39 24.20 -18.67
CA ARG A 36 -11.19 24.96 -19.66
C ARG A 36 -12.56 24.30 -19.81
N GLU A 37 -13.62 25.08 -20.02
CA GLU A 37 -15.03 24.63 -20.14
C GLU A 37 -15.29 23.47 -21.14
N ASN A 38 -14.32 23.10 -22.00
CA ASN A 38 -14.42 22.03 -23.01
C ASN A 38 -13.52 20.81 -22.75
N GLN A 39 -12.95 20.64 -21.56
CA GLN A 39 -12.18 19.42 -21.22
C GLN A 39 -13.11 18.40 -20.56
N GLU A 40 -13.29 17.22 -21.17
CA GLU A 40 -14.01 16.10 -20.54
C GLU A 40 -13.24 15.67 -19.29
N VAL A 41 -13.73 16.07 -18.11
CA VAL A 41 -13.19 15.64 -16.83
C VAL A 41 -13.82 14.28 -16.50
N GLN A 42 -13.06 13.20 -16.63
CA GLN A 42 -13.46 11.92 -16.05
C GLN A 42 -13.65 12.08 -14.53
N GLU A 43 -14.68 11.47 -13.95
CA GLU A 43 -14.81 11.38 -12.49
C GLU A 43 -13.61 10.61 -11.91
N ARG A 44 -12.99 11.10 -10.82
CA ARG A 44 -11.82 10.51 -10.14
C ARG A 44 -10.53 10.60 -10.96
N VAL A 45 -10.06 11.82 -11.22
CA VAL A 45 -8.84 12.05 -12.01
C VAL A 45 -7.58 11.66 -11.24
N MET A 46 -7.62 11.73 -9.91
CA MET A 46 -6.49 11.35 -9.04
C MET A 46 -6.31 9.84 -8.93
N ASP A 47 -7.37 9.05 -8.93
CA ASP A 47 -7.30 7.58 -8.90
C ASP A 47 -7.09 7.04 -10.33
N SER A 48 -5.99 7.42 -10.99
CA SER A 48 -5.74 6.99 -12.37
C SER A 48 -5.39 5.50 -12.51
N ASN A 49 -5.00 4.84 -11.41
CA ASN A 49 -4.68 3.41 -11.39
C ASN A 49 -5.93 2.59 -11.06
N ASP A 50 -6.28 1.63 -11.90
CA ASP A 50 -7.46 0.76 -11.70
C ASP A 50 -7.42 0.00 -10.35
N ILE A 51 -6.21 -0.29 -9.83
CA ILE A 51 -6.02 -0.93 -8.51
C ILE A 51 -6.44 0.00 -7.36
N GLU A 52 -6.14 1.31 -7.45
CA GLU A 52 -6.54 2.29 -6.44
C GLU A 52 -8.07 2.38 -6.38
N ARG A 53 -8.73 2.36 -7.54
CA ARG A 53 -10.20 2.38 -7.66
C ARG A 53 -10.86 1.12 -7.11
N GLU A 54 -10.31 -0.05 -7.39
CA GLU A 54 -10.89 -1.33 -6.94
C GLU A 54 -10.70 -1.57 -5.44
N ARG A 55 -9.58 -1.09 -4.87
CA ARG A 55 -9.26 -1.26 -3.45
C ARG A 55 -9.71 -0.09 -2.58
N GLY A 56 -10.11 1.03 -3.18
CA GLY A 56 -10.49 2.27 -2.47
C GLY A 56 -9.33 2.96 -1.74
N ILE A 57 -8.07 2.58 -2.00
CA ILE A 57 -6.88 3.14 -1.35
C ILE A 57 -6.06 3.96 -2.34
N THR A 58 -5.47 5.05 -1.85
CA THR A 58 -4.37 5.73 -2.57
C THR A 58 -3.08 4.98 -2.29
N ILE A 59 -2.38 4.59 -3.35
CA ILE A 59 -1.15 3.80 -3.27
C ILE A 59 0.05 4.70 -3.48
N LEU A 60 0.01 5.58 -4.48
CA LEU A 60 1.08 6.54 -4.78
C LEU A 60 0.62 7.97 -4.54
N SER A 61 1.50 8.76 -3.95
CA SER A 61 1.26 10.16 -3.69
C SER A 61 1.34 10.96 -4.98
N LYS A 62 0.31 11.78 -5.24
CA LYS A 62 0.25 12.65 -6.42
C LYS A 62 0.21 14.11 -5.99
N ASN A 63 1.04 14.91 -6.64
CA ASN A 63 1.09 16.36 -6.44
C ASN A 63 0.16 17.04 -7.44
N THR A 64 -0.72 17.88 -6.92
CA THR A 64 -1.57 18.77 -7.72
C THR A 64 -1.39 20.21 -7.28
N ALA A 65 -1.62 21.15 -8.18
CA ALA A 65 -1.56 22.56 -7.86
C ALA A 65 -2.83 23.26 -8.33
N VAL A 66 -3.43 24.07 -7.46
CA VAL A 66 -4.60 24.89 -7.76
C VAL A 66 -4.32 26.34 -7.45
N HIS A 67 -4.93 27.25 -8.22
CA HIS A 67 -4.78 28.68 -8.03
C HIS A 67 -6.05 29.27 -7.42
N TYR A 68 -5.92 29.99 -6.31
CA TYR A 68 -7.03 30.68 -5.66
C TYR A 68 -6.60 32.06 -5.17
N LYS A 69 -7.33 33.11 -5.60
CA LYS A 69 -7.03 34.53 -5.29
C LYS A 69 -5.56 34.94 -5.51
N GLY A 70 -4.91 34.37 -6.52
CA GLY A 70 -3.49 34.66 -6.84
C GLY A 70 -2.47 33.88 -6.01
N VAL A 71 -2.91 33.00 -5.11
CA VAL A 71 -2.07 32.08 -4.34
C VAL A 71 -2.10 30.69 -4.96
N LYS A 72 -0.94 30.05 -5.07
CA LYS A 72 -0.76 28.68 -5.53
C LYS A 72 -0.85 27.72 -4.35
N ILE A 73 -1.83 26.83 -4.36
CA ILE A 73 -2.03 25.81 -3.33
C ILE A 73 -1.60 24.47 -3.92
N ASN A 74 -0.49 23.92 -3.44
CA ASN A 74 -0.05 22.57 -3.77
C ASN A 74 -0.75 21.59 -2.84
N ILE A 75 -1.52 20.68 -3.41
CA ILE A 75 -2.24 19.63 -2.69
C ILE A 75 -1.54 18.32 -2.99
N ILE A 76 -1.01 17.68 -1.95
CA ILE A 76 -0.38 16.36 -2.05
C ILE A 76 -1.32 15.31 -1.48
N ASP A 77 -1.65 14.33 -2.33
CA ASP A 77 -2.52 13.24 -1.92
C ASP A 77 -1.71 12.16 -1.19
N THR A 78 -2.06 11.83 0.07
CA THR A 78 -1.27 10.86 0.88
C THR A 78 -1.91 9.45 0.91
N PRO A 79 -1.12 8.37 0.84
CA PRO A 79 -1.61 7.02 1.11
C PRO A 79 -2.18 6.90 2.53
N GLY A 80 -3.39 6.34 2.66
CA GLY A 80 -4.07 6.18 3.95
C GLY A 80 -3.72 4.88 4.70
N HIS A 81 -2.83 4.05 4.15
CA HIS A 81 -2.57 2.68 4.63
C HIS A 81 -1.15 2.51 5.20
N ALA A 82 -1.02 1.80 6.32
CA ALA A 82 0.22 1.68 7.11
C ALA A 82 1.42 1.12 6.32
N ASP A 83 1.21 0.16 5.41
CA ASP A 83 2.28 -0.40 4.55
C ASP A 83 3.01 0.66 3.71
N PHE A 84 2.40 1.82 3.46
CA PHE A 84 2.99 2.96 2.75
C PHE A 84 3.53 4.05 3.70
N GLY A 85 3.69 3.76 4.99
CA GLY A 85 4.06 4.76 6.00
C GLY A 85 5.35 5.52 5.72
N GLY A 86 6.34 4.88 5.07
CA GLY A 86 7.56 5.59 4.66
C GLY A 86 7.31 6.59 3.53
N GLU A 87 6.34 6.35 2.66
CA GLU A 87 5.90 7.35 1.67
C GLU A 87 5.18 8.52 2.33
N VAL A 88 4.29 8.22 3.28
CA VAL A 88 3.59 9.23 4.06
C VAL A 88 4.56 10.18 4.76
N GLU A 89 5.54 9.66 5.49
CA GLU A 89 6.54 10.49 6.18
C GLU A 89 7.33 11.41 5.22
N ARG A 90 7.61 10.92 4.01
CA ARG A 90 8.31 11.70 2.97
C ARG A 90 7.47 12.85 2.44
N VAL A 91 6.19 12.58 2.20
CA VAL A 91 5.25 13.59 1.72
C VAL A 91 4.96 14.64 2.78
N LEU A 92 4.81 14.23 4.04
CA LEU A 92 4.53 15.16 5.13
C LEU A 92 5.66 16.20 5.32
N LYS A 93 6.91 15.89 4.96
CA LYS A 93 8.00 16.88 4.97
C LYS A 93 7.89 17.95 3.87
N MET A 94 7.17 17.68 2.79
CA MET A 94 6.98 18.64 1.69
C MET A 94 5.83 19.62 1.94
N VAL A 95 5.05 19.45 3.00
CA VAL A 95 3.87 20.27 3.29
C VAL A 95 4.04 21.06 4.57
N ASP A 96 3.26 22.12 4.68
CA ASP A 96 3.28 23.05 5.83
C ASP A 96 2.00 22.89 6.68
N GLY A 97 1.03 22.09 6.22
CA GLY A 97 -0.17 21.71 6.94
C GLY A 97 -0.89 20.50 6.33
N VAL A 98 -1.86 19.96 7.06
CA VAL A 98 -2.63 18.78 6.67
C VAL A 98 -4.14 19.03 6.78
N ILE A 99 -4.91 18.44 5.87
CA ILE A 99 -6.36 18.43 5.90
C ILE A 99 -6.79 17.01 6.27
N LEU A 100 -7.37 16.86 7.46
CA LEU A 100 -7.97 15.62 7.91
C LEU A 100 -9.40 15.54 7.38
N LEU A 101 -9.64 14.63 6.43
CA LEU A 101 -10.95 14.40 5.83
C LEU A 101 -11.67 13.26 6.54
N VAL A 102 -12.79 13.58 7.17
CA VAL A 102 -13.59 12.67 8.00
C VAL A 102 -14.98 12.56 7.42
N ASP A 103 -15.56 11.37 7.36
CA ASP A 103 -16.93 11.20 6.89
C ASP A 103 -17.92 11.57 8.01
N ALA A 104 -18.95 12.36 7.68
CA ALA A 104 -19.93 12.88 8.63
C ALA A 104 -20.81 11.79 9.27
N PHE A 105 -20.82 10.57 8.74
CA PHE A 105 -21.55 9.43 9.30
C PHE A 105 -20.60 8.43 9.97
N GLU A 106 -19.54 8.04 9.27
CA GLU A 106 -18.60 7.03 9.73
C GLU A 106 -17.68 7.52 10.85
N GLY A 107 -17.29 8.80 10.84
CA GLY A 107 -16.47 9.39 11.90
C GLY A 107 -14.97 9.09 11.80
N ALA A 108 -14.28 9.16 12.94
CA ALA A 108 -12.81 9.09 12.99
C ALA A 108 -12.29 7.65 12.86
N MET A 109 -11.80 7.29 11.67
CA MET A 109 -11.40 5.91 11.37
C MET A 109 -9.96 5.57 11.79
N PRO A 110 -9.69 4.36 12.32
CA PRO A 110 -8.37 4.05 12.88
C PRO A 110 -7.19 4.02 11.90
N GLN A 111 -7.44 3.87 10.59
CA GLN A 111 -6.40 3.89 9.56
C GLN A 111 -5.80 5.30 9.37
N THR A 112 -6.58 6.36 9.60
CA THR A 112 -6.05 7.74 9.53
C THR A 112 -5.19 8.09 10.74
N LYS A 113 -5.36 7.41 11.87
CA LYS A 113 -4.61 7.68 13.11
C LYS A 113 -3.10 7.58 12.91
N PHE A 114 -2.62 6.59 12.14
CA PHE A 114 -1.18 6.44 11.90
C PHE A 114 -0.59 7.65 11.16
N VAL A 115 -1.24 8.05 10.06
CA VAL A 115 -0.80 9.18 9.23
C VAL A 115 -0.92 10.50 9.99
N LEU A 116 -2.03 10.68 10.72
CA LEU A 116 -2.28 11.85 11.55
C LEU A 116 -1.24 11.96 12.67
N LYS A 117 -0.92 10.86 13.37
CA LYS A 117 0.13 10.83 14.41
C LYS A 117 1.46 11.34 13.85
N LYS A 118 1.84 10.90 12.65
CA LYS A 118 3.07 11.36 11.98
C LYS A 118 3.02 12.84 11.61
N ALA A 119 1.87 13.34 11.20
CA ALA A 119 1.70 14.77 10.94
C ALA A 119 1.83 15.61 12.22
N LEU A 120 1.28 15.12 13.34
CA LEU A 120 1.37 15.77 14.64
C LEU A 120 2.80 15.75 15.20
N GLU A 121 3.52 14.63 15.09
CA GLU A 121 4.95 14.51 15.44
C GLU A 121 5.84 15.51 14.67
N LEU A 122 5.43 15.91 13.46
CA LEU A 122 6.11 16.92 12.64
C LEU A 122 5.66 18.36 12.94
N ASN A 123 4.81 18.57 13.94
CA ASN A 123 4.21 19.86 14.29
C ASN A 123 3.47 20.54 13.11
N LEU A 124 2.86 19.75 12.23
CA LEU A 124 2.07 20.29 11.12
C LEU A 124 0.73 20.82 11.63
N HIS A 125 0.25 21.90 11.01
CA HIS A 125 -1.06 22.48 11.30
C HIS A 125 -2.15 21.59 10.70
N VAL A 126 -3.20 21.31 11.45
CA VAL A 126 -4.30 20.43 11.01
C VAL A 126 -5.55 21.28 10.73
N ILE A 127 -6.23 20.99 9.62
CA ILE A 127 -7.59 21.46 9.33
C ILE A 127 -8.49 20.24 9.28
N VAL A 128 -9.62 20.25 9.98
CA VAL A 128 -10.58 19.15 9.94
C VAL A 128 -11.70 19.47 8.95
N CYS A 129 -11.93 18.58 8.01
CA CYS A 129 -12.99 18.68 7.01
C CYS A 129 -13.93 17.48 7.14
N ILE A 130 -15.16 17.73 7.60
CA ILE A 130 -16.22 16.74 7.74
C ILE A 130 -16.99 16.67 6.43
N ASN A 131 -16.77 15.61 5.66
CA ASN A 131 -17.30 15.40 4.33
C ASN A 131 -18.59 14.57 4.33
N LYS A 132 -19.31 14.60 3.20
CA LYS A 132 -20.57 13.87 2.97
C LYS A 132 -21.73 14.29 3.88
N ILE A 133 -21.79 15.56 4.24
CA ILE A 133 -22.93 16.15 4.96
C ILE A 133 -24.25 16.10 4.17
N ASP A 134 -24.20 15.79 2.87
CA ASP A 134 -25.38 15.55 2.02
C ASP A 134 -26.10 14.24 2.36
N ARG A 135 -25.50 13.37 3.19
CA ARG A 135 -26.13 12.12 3.61
C ARG A 135 -27.24 12.40 4.64
N PRO A 136 -28.44 11.81 4.49
CA PRO A 136 -29.54 12.01 5.44
C PRO A 136 -29.24 11.44 6.83
N GLU A 137 -28.29 10.50 6.93
CA GLU A 137 -27.86 9.87 8.19
C GLU A 137 -26.62 10.56 8.79
N ALA A 138 -26.15 11.69 8.25
CA ALA A 138 -24.97 12.39 8.75
C ALA A 138 -25.18 12.86 10.21
N ARG A 139 -24.13 12.68 11.03
CA ARG A 139 -24.05 13.02 12.45
C ARG A 139 -22.83 13.94 12.74
N PRO A 140 -22.77 15.12 12.11
CA PRO A 140 -21.58 15.99 12.13
C PRO A 140 -21.14 16.40 13.54
N ASP A 141 -22.08 16.69 14.45
CA ASP A 141 -21.76 17.12 15.82
C ASP A 141 -21.05 16.02 16.62
N GLU A 142 -21.53 14.77 16.53
CA GLU A 142 -20.89 13.62 17.20
C GLU A 142 -19.49 13.34 16.63
N VAL A 143 -19.34 13.50 15.31
CA VAL A 143 -18.05 13.28 14.63
C VAL A 143 -17.01 14.31 15.05
N ILE A 144 -17.41 15.54 15.38
CA ILE A 144 -16.48 16.55 15.92
C ILE A 144 -15.89 16.06 17.23
N ASP A 145 -16.73 15.59 18.15
CA ASP A 145 -16.29 15.09 19.44
C ASP A 145 -15.34 13.89 19.27
N GLU A 146 -15.67 12.94 18.37
CA GLU A 146 -14.80 11.80 18.05
C GLU A 146 -13.42 12.23 17.50
N VAL A 147 -13.37 13.27 16.67
CA VAL A 147 -12.10 13.77 16.11
C VAL A 147 -11.28 14.50 17.18
N LEU A 148 -11.92 15.26 18.07
CA LEU A 148 -11.25 15.90 19.19
C LEU A 148 -10.67 14.86 20.16
N GLU A 149 -11.45 13.83 20.51
CA GLU A 149 -10.96 12.70 21.31
C GLU A 149 -9.75 12.03 20.63
N LEU A 150 -9.82 11.83 19.31
CA LEU A 150 -8.69 11.28 18.56
C LEU A 150 -7.43 12.17 18.64
N LEU A 151 -7.57 13.49 18.48
CA LEU A 151 -6.42 14.40 18.57
C LEU A 151 -5.80 14.37 19.98
N MET A 152 -6.63 14.29 21.02
CA MET A 152 -6.18 14.15 22.41
C MET A 152 -5.45 12.82 22.65
N ASP A 153 -6.00 11.70 22.15
CA ASP A 153 -5.39 10.37 22.22
C ASP A 153 -4.01 10.30 21.52
N LEU A 154 -3.81 11.14 20.51
CA LEU A 154 -2.56 11.25 19.76
C LEU A 154 -1.58 12.28 20.34
N GLU A 155 -1.87 12.82 21.54
CA GLU A 155 -1.04 13.82 22.24
C GLU A 155 -0.82 15.09 21.39
N ALA A 156 -1.84 15.55 20.66
CA ALA A 156 -1.79 16.80 19.91
C ALA A 156 -1.49 18.00 20.83
N SER A 157 -0.74 18.98 20.32
CA SER A 157 -0.46 20.22 21.05
C SER A 157 -1.69 21.12 21.14
N ASP A 158 -1.69 22.09 22.05
CA ASP A 158 -2.80 23.05 22.20
C ASP A 158 -3.11 23.77 20.86
N GLU A 159 -2.08 24.17 20.11
CA GLU A 159 -2.23 24.79 18.78
C GLU A 159 -2.85 23.84 17.74
N GLN A 160 -2.63 22.53 17.88
CA GLN A 160 -3.22 21.52 17.00
C GLN A 160 -4.66 21.18 17.39
N LEU A 161 -5.00 21.28 18.67
CA LEU A 161 -6.36 21.10 19.19
C LEU A 161 -7.28 22.26 18.78
N ASP A 162 -6.77 23.49 18.72
CA ASP A 162 -7.49 24.69 18.24
C ASP A 162 -7.67 24.73 16.70
N CYS A 163 -7.71 23.57 16.05
CA CYS A 163 -7.87 23.45 14.61
C CYS A 163 -9.28 23.88 14.12
N PRO A 164 -9.39 24.47 12.91
CA PRO A 164 -10.69 24.82 12.35
C PRO A 164 -11.41 23.57 11.82
N PHE A 165 -12.70 23.50 12.11
CA PHE A 165 -13.63 22.52 11.55
C PHE A 165 -14.42 23.13 10.38
N LEU A 166 -14.55 22.35 9.31
CA LEU A 166 -15.32 22.68 8.12
C LEU A 166 -16.27 21.53 7.78
N TYR A 167 -17.41 21.86 7.20
CA TYR A 167 -18.36 20.88 6.69
C TYR A 167 -18.35 20.93 5.17
N ALA A 168 -18.26 19.79 4.51
CA ALA A 168 -18.19 19.70 3.06
C ALA A 168 -19.12 18.62 2.50
N SER A 169 -19.62 18.88 1.29
CA SER A 169 -20.13 17.85 0.40
C SER A 169 -19.30 17.88 -0.88
N ALA A 170 -18.31 16.99 -0.97
CA ALA A 170 -17.52 16.82 -2.18
C ALA A 170 -18.38 16.37 -3.38
N LYS A 171 -19.50 15.66 -3.13
CA LYS A 171 -20.43 15.26 -4.19
C LYS A 171 -21.20 16.44 -4.76
N ALA A 172 -21.74 17.29 -3.90
CA ALA A 172 -22.50 18.47 -4.31
C ALA A 172 -21.60 19.68 -4.64
N GLY A 173 -20.32 19.64 -4.29
CA GLY A 173 -19.34 20.66 -4.65
C GLY A 173 -19.37 21.91 -3.76
N HIS A 174 -19.68 21.80 -2.47
CA HIS A 174 -19.66 22.95 -1.56
C HIS A 174 -19.02 22.61 -0.21
N ALA A 175 -18.51 23.65 0.45
CA ALA A 175 -18.08 23.62 1.84
C ALA A 175 -18.71 24.81 2.59
N VAL A 176 -18.92 24.66 3.89
CA VAL A 176 -19.47 25.67 4.80
C VAL A 176 -18.74 25.62 6.15
N LEU A 177 -18.73 26.75 6.86
CA LEU A 177 -18.16 26.83 8.21
C LEU A 177 -19.20 26.44 9.26
N ASP A 178 -20.46 26.83 9.04
CA ASP A 178 -21.61 26.42 9.84
C ASP A 178 -22.63 25.67 8.97
N LEU A 179 -23.28 24.66 9.52
CA LEU A 179 -24.32 23.90 8.83
C LEU A 179 -25.54 24.77 8.47
N ALA A 180 -25.73 25.92 9.14
CA ALA A 180 -26.75 26.90 8.82
C ALA A 180 -26.40 27.82 7.64
N ASP A 181 -25.14 27.86 7.20
CA ASP A 181 -24.69 28.70 6.10
C ASP A 181 -25.23 28.19 4.75
N THR A 182 -25.36 29.09 3.79
CA THR A 182 -25.82 28.74 2.44
C THR A 182 -24.72 27.99 1.66
N PRO A 183 -24.98 26.75 1.20
CA PRO A 183 -24.00 25.96 0.47
C PRO A 183 -23.89 26.41 -0.99
N GLU A 184 -22.81 27.12 -1.34
CA GLU A 184 -22.62 27.64 -2.70
C GLU A 184 -21.42 27.03 -3.44
N ASN A 185 -20.24 26.97 -2.81
CA ASN A 185 -18.99 26.54 -3.46
C ASN A 185 -17.94 26.10 -2.42
N MET A 186 -16.75 25.71 -2.88
CA MET A 186 -15.62 25.28 -2.03
C MET A 186 -14.77 26.45 -1.50
N ALA A 187 -15.17 27.71 -1.66
CA ALA A 187 -14.41 28.87 -1.19
C ALA A 187 -14.09 28.81 0.32
N PRO A 188 -14.99 28.37 1.21
CA PRO A 188 -14.68 28.32 2.64
C PRO A 188 -13.46 27.43 2.98
N LEU A 189 -13.29 26.31 2.26
CA LEU A 189 -12.12 25.45 2.42
C LEU A 189 -10.85 26.15 1.92
N PHE A 190 -10.88 26.80 0.76
CA PHE A 190 -9.74 27.57 0.25
C PHE A 190 -9.33 28.74 1.16
N GLU A 191 -10.32 29.47 1.69
CA GLU A 191 -10.08 30.60 2.59
C GLU A 191 -9.51 30.14 3.93
N THR A 192 -9.97 29.00 4.45
CA THR A 192 -9.44 28.42 5.69
C THR A 192 -8.01 27.93 5.51
N ILE A 193 -7.68 27.30 4.38
CA ILE A 193 -6.29 26.93 4.03
C ILE A 193 -5.38 28.16 4.06
N LEU A 194 -5.79 29.26 3.41
CA LEU A 194 -4.99 30.49 3.37
C LEU A 194 -4.79 31.14 4.74
N LYS A 195 -5.82 31.06 5.60
CA LYS A 195 -5.84 31.70 6.92
C LYS A 195 -5.06 30.89 7.96
N TYR A 196 -5.19 29.57 7.97
CA TYR A 196 -4.70 28.71 9.05
C TYR A 196 -3.37 28.04 8.72
N ILE A 197 -3.15 27.65 7.46
CA ILE A 197 -1.91 26.98 7.08
C ILE A 197 -0.83 28.04 6.83
N PRO A 198 0.33 27.95 7.51
CA PRO A 198 1.39 28.92 7.34
C PRO A 198 1.95 28.91 5.92
N ALA A 199 2.39 30.08 5.46
CA ALA A 199 3.20 30.20 4.26
C ALA A 199 4.55 29.49 4.47
N PRO A 200 5.12 28.82 3.45
CA PRO A 200 6.45 28.27 3.56
C PRO A 200 7.47 29.39 3.85
N GLU A 201 8.37 29.12 4.79
CA GLU A 201 9.43 30.02 5.22
C GLU A 201 10.79 29.52 4.75
N GLY A 202 11.66 30.42 4.31
CA GLY A 202 13.06 30.11 4.02
C GLY A 202 13.81 31.34 3.56
N ASP A 203 15.11 31.22 3.32
CA ASP A 203 15.95 32.33 2.89
C ASP A 203 16.27 32.22 1.37
N PRO A 204 15.68 33.07 0.51
CA PRO A 204 15.92 33.01 -0.94
C PRO A 204 17.33 33.40 -1.36
N GLU A 205 18.10 34.05 -0.48
CA GLU A 205 19.48 34.48 -0.74
C GLU A 205 20.52 33.53 -0.11
N ALA A 206 20.08 32.55 0.67
CA ALA A 206 20.95 31.47 1.14
C ALA A 206 21.28 30.49 0.01
N ASP A 207 22.25 29.60 0.29
CA ASP A 207 22.61 28.54 -0.64
C ASP A 207 21.40 27.63 -0.94
N THR A 208 21.26 27.23 -2.20
CA THR A 208 20.17 26.37 -2.66
C THR A 208 20.13 25.09 -1.83
N GLN A 209 18.97 24.73 -1.27
CA GLN A 209 18.76 23.44 -0.63
C GLN A 209 17.43 22.84 -1.07
N VAL A 210 17.48 21.66 -1.68
CA VAL A 210 16.30 20.92 -2.11
C VAL A 210 16.42 19.47 -1.65
N LEU A 211 15.52 19.04 -0.77
CA LEU A 211 15.43 17.65 -0.32
C LEU A 211 14.57 16.84 -1.28
N ILE A 212 15.15 15.79 -1.86
CA ILE A 212 14.42 14.85 -2.72
C ILE A 212 13.58 13.92 -1.86
N SER A 213 12.26 14.08 -1.95
CA SER A 213 11.30 13.37 -1.11
C SER A 213 10.62 12.22 -1.87
N THR A 214 10.38 12.39 -3.17
CA THR A 214 9.84 11.33 -4.02
C THR A 214 10.63 11.24 -5.34
N ILE A 215 10.56 10.08 -6.00
CA ILE A 215 11.17 9.86 -7.32
C ILE A 215 10.07 9.38 -8.25
N ASP A 216 10.09 9.96 -9.44
CA ASP A 216 9.30 9.53 -10.58
C ASP A 216 10.25 9.10 -11.70
N TYR A 217 9.75 8.33 -12.66
CA TYR A 217 10.55 7.82 -13.76
C TYR A 217 9.85 8.03 -15.10
N ASN A 218 10.60 8.54 -16.08
CA ASN A 218 10.13 8.70 -17.45
C ASN A 218 11.15 8.09 -18.44
N GLU A 219 10.69 7.32 -19.42
CA GLU A 219 11.57 6.66 -20.40
C GLU A 219 12.43 7.63 -21.23
N TYR A 220 11.97 8.87 -21.44
CA TYR A 220 12.69 9.87 -22.24
C TYR A 220 13.64 10.74 -21.43
N VAL A 221 13.32 10.97 -20.15
CA VAL A 221 14.01 11.96 -19.30
C VAL A 221 14.81 11.27 -18.17
N GLY A 222 14.58 9.98 -17.93
CA GLY A 222 15.16 9.21 -16.84
C GLY A 222 14.46 9.45 -15.50
N ARG A 223 15.22 9.34 -14.41
CA ARG A 223 14.72 9.62 -13.05
C ARG A 223 14.44 11.11 -12.88
N ILE A 224 13.31 11.41 -12.25
CA ILE A 224 12.85 12.74 -11.92
C ILE A 224 12.71 12.80 -10.39
N GLY A 225 13.56 13.57 -9.72
CA GLY A 225 13.44 13.79 -8.28
C GLY A 225 12.44 14.91 -8.00
N VAL A 226 11.51 14.68 -7.07
CA VAL A 226 10.54 15.69 -6.62
C VAL A 226 10.87 16.09 -5.19
N GLY A 227 10.88 17.40 -4.95
CA GLY A 227 11.22 17.96 -3.64
C GLY A 227 10.74 19.39 -3.45
N LYS A 228 10.69 19.82 -2.19
CA LYS A 228 10.44 21.21 -1.81
C LYS A 228 11.78 21.97 -1.75
N VAL A 229 11.80 23.18 -2.32
CA VAL A 229 12.93 24.10 -2.16
C VAL A 229 12.85 24.72 -0.76
N GLU A 230 13.76 24.35 0.13
CA GLU A 230 13.77 24.89 1.50
C GLU A 230 14.48 26.24 1.55
N ASN A 231 15.65 26.34 0.89
CA ASN A 231 16.46 27.55 0.88
C ASN A 231 16.99 27.87 -0.52
N GLY A 232 17.26 29.15 -0.76
CA GLY A 232 17.82 29.66 -2.00
C GLY A 232 16.88 29.60 -3.19
N LYS A 233 17.48 29.58 -4.38
CA LYS A 233 16.80 29.47 -5.67
C LYS A 233 17.45 28.36 -6.49
N ILE A 234 16.64 27.65 -7.27
CA ILE A 234 17.10 26.60 -8.18
C ILE A 234 16.77 26.99 -9.62
N ALA A 235 17.76 26.89 -10.51
CA ALA A 235 17.61 27.25 -11.92
C ALA A 235 18.10 26.16 -12.87
N VAL A 236 17.53 26.15 -14.08
CA VAL A 236 17.97 25.24 -15.14
C VAL A 236 19.43 25.55 -15.51
N ASN A 237 20.24 24.51 -15.75
CA ASN A 237 21.68 24.58 -15.98
C ASN A 237 22.54 25.00 -14.78
N GLN A 238 21.97 25.19 -13.59
CA GLN A 238 22.75 25.41 -12.38
C GLN A 238 23.51 24.14 -11.99
N GLU A 239 24.77 24.31 -11.58
CA GLU A 239 25.57 23.25 -10.99
C GLU A 239 25.34 23.23 -9.48
N LEU A 240 24.98 22.06 -8.96
CA LEU A 240 24.75 21.81 -7.54
C LEU A 240 25.57 20.60 -7.08
N THR A 241 25.71 20.44 -5.77
CA THR A 241 26.31 19.27 -5.15
C THR A 241 25.20 18.38 -4.59
N LEU A 242 25.12 17.15 -5.07
CA LEU A 242 24.28 16.11 -4.50
C LEU A 242 24.96 15.57 -3.24
N LEU A 243 24.27 15.68 -2.11
CA LEU A 243 24.68 15.17 -0.80
C LEU A 243 23.67 14.14 -0.31
N ASN A 244 24.09 13.25 0.60
CA ASN A 244 23.18 12.43 1.37
C ASN A 244 23.52 12.54 2.86
N HIS A 245 22.51 12.71 3.72
CA HIS A 245 22.73 12.84 5.16
C HIS A 245 23.27 11.55 5.80
N HIS A 246 22.87 10.38 5.30
CA HIS A 246 23.30 9.07 5.80
C HIS A 246 24.59 8.55 5.15
N ASP A 247 24.96 9.12 4.01
CA ASP A 247 26.18 8.79 3.27
C ASP A 247 26.99 10.07 3.02
N LEU A 248 27.83 10.40 4.01
CA LEU A 248 28.64 11.62 4.02
C LEU A 248 29.71 11.64 2.90
N ASP A 249 30.06 10.47 2.35
CA ASP A 249 31.03 10.30 1.27
C ASP A 249 30.41 10.59 -0.10
N LYS A 250 29.08 10.51 -0.22
CA LYS A 250 28.34 10.82 -1.44
C LYS A 250 28.28 12.32 -1.67
N ARG A 251 29.33 12.85 -2.33
CA ARG A 251 29.39 14.23 -2.83
C ARG A 251 29.63 14.23 -4.33
N LYS A 252 28.57 14.46 -5.11
CA LYS A 252 28.65 14.46 -6.58
C LYS A 252 28.20 15.80 -7.13
N LYS A 253 29.03 16.43 -7.97
CA LYS A 253 28.60 17.60 -8.74
C LYS A 253 27.62 17.15 -9.82
N VAL A 254 26.46 17.80 -9.86
CA VAL A 254 25.37 17.50 -10.76
C VAL A 254 24.88 18.79 -11.42
N LYS A 255 24.37 18.66 -12.64
CA LYS A 255 23.81 19.78 -13.39
C LYS A 255 22.35 19.51 -13.68
N ILE A 256 21.50 20.48 -13.40
CA ILE A 256 20.06 20.37 -13.65
C ILE A 256 19.81 20.54 -15.15
N SER A 257 19.22 19.50 -15.76
CA SER A 257 18.89 19.54 -17.19
C SER A 257 17.55 20.21 -17.43
N LYS A 258 16.53 19.82 -16.66
CA LYS A 258 15.20 20.44 -16.71
C LYS A 258 14.62 20.57 -15.32
N LEU A 259 13.79 21.60 -15.17
CA LEU A 259 13.08 21.94 -13.95
C LEU A 259 11.60 22.10 -14.28
N TYR A 260 10.75 21.46 -13.49
CA TYR A 260 9.31 21.52 -13.65
C TYR A 260 8.66 21.99 -12.35
N GLU A 261 7.56 22.73 -12.47
CA GLU A 261 6.61 22.93 -11.39
C GLU A 261 5.28 22.26 -11.73
N PHE A 262 4.53 21.88 -10.69
CA PHE A 262 3.18 21.35 -10.86
C PHE A 262 2.20 22.51 -11.11
N ASP A 263 1.32 22.34 -12.10
CA ASP A 263 0.18 23.23 -12.40
C ASP A 263 -1.01 22.38 -12.83
N GLY A 264 -2.08 22.42 -12.04
CA GLY A 264 -3.17 21.46 -12.13
C GLY A 264 -2.67 20.04 -11.89
N LEU A 265 -2.84 19.20 -12.91
CA LEU A 265 -2.37 17.81 -12.96
C LEU A 265 -1.09 17.65 -13.79
N ASN A 266 -0.63 18.72 -14.45
CA ASN A 266 0.48 18.68 -15.38
C ASN A 266 1.77 19.20 -14.74
N LYS A 267 2.90 18.79 -15.32
CA LYS A 267 4.22 19.35 -15.01
C LYS A 267 4.57 20.38 -16.08
N VAL A 268 4.76 21.63 -15.69
CA VAL A 268 5.11 22.73 -16.59
C VAL A 268 6.59 23.06 -16.43
N GLU A 269 7.32 23.17 -17.55
CA GLU A 269 8.73 23.54 -17.53
C GLU A 269 8.91 24.98 -17.06
N VAL A 270 9.75 25.19 -16.04
CA VAL A 270 10.10 26.50 -15.49
C VAL A 270 11.61 26.74 -15.59
N LYS A 271 12.03 28.01 -15.64
CA LYS A 271 13.45 28.37 -15.72
C LYS A 271 14.12 28.44 -14.36
N GLU A 272 13.38 28.90 -13.37
CA GLU A 272 13.81 29.08 -11.99
C GLU A 272 12.63 28.80 -11.05
N ALA A 273 12.95 28.37 -9.84
CA ALA A 273 12.02 28.22 -8.74
C ALA A 273 12.68 28.70 -7.44
N SER A 274 11.87 29.28 -6.55
CA SER A 274 12.32 29.81 -5.26
C SER A 274 11.79 28.96 -4.10
N VAL A 275 12.24 29.31 -2.89
CA VAL A 275 11.77 28.78 -1.60
C VAL A 275 10.27 28.47 -1.60
N GLY A 276 9.89 27.32 -1.04
CA GLY A 276 8.51 26.86 -0.89
C GLY A 276 7.89 26.24 -2.15
N SER A 277 8.50 26.38 -3.33
CA SER A 277 8.05 25.68 -4.54
C SER A 277 8.33 24.19 -4.43
N ILE A 278 7.34 23.36 -4.80
CA ILE A 278 7.55 21.94 -5.06
C ILE A 278 7.94 21.77 -6.53
N VAL A 279 9.14 21.26 -6.76
CA VAL A 279 9.75 21.14 -8.07
C VAL A 279 10.04 19.69 -8.42
N ALA A 280 9.94 19.37 -9.72
CA ALA A 280 10.43 18.12 -10.28
C ALA A 280 11.70 18.38 -11.09
N ILE A 281 12.78 17.67 -10.79
CA ILE A 281 14.13 17.92 -11.29
C ILE A 281 14.58 16.71 -12.08
N SER A 282 15.12 16.93 -13.27
CA SER A 282 15.62 15.85 -14.13
C SER A 282 17.04 16.09 -14.66
N GLY A 283 17.66 15.01 -15.16
CA GLY A 283 19.03 15.00 -15.66
C GLY A 283 20.08 14.55 -14.65
N ILE A 284 19.66 13.88 -13.57
CA ILE A 284 20.55 13.31 -12.55
C ILE A 284 20.31 11.80 -12.48
N GLU A 285 21.26 11.01 -12.99
CA GLU A 285 21.11 9.55 -13.07
C GLU A 285 21.05 8.87 -11.69
N ASP A 286 21.90 9.29 -10.75
CA ASP A 286 22.04 8.68 -9.41
C ASP A 286 21.26 9.42 -8.31
N ILE A 287 20.12 10.02 -8.66
CA ILE A 287 19.26 10.68 -7.66
C ILE A 287 18.51 9.61 -6.85
N HIS A 288 18.61 9.72 -5.53
CA HIS A 288 17.97 8.84 -4.55
C HIS A 288 17.15 9.68 -3.56
N ILE A 289 16.18 9.03 -2.92
CA ILE A 289 15.35 9.69 -1.91
C ILE A 289 16.17 9.92 -0.64
N GLY A 290 15.99 11.10 -0.05
CA GLY A 290 16.83 11.59 1.05
C GLY A 290 18.14 12.23 0.58
N ASP A 291 18.44 12.22 -0.72
CA ASP A 291 19.50 13.07 -1.25
C ASP A 291 19.05 14.54 -1.15
N THR A 292 19.99 15.42 -0.81
CA THR A 292 19.79 16.87 -0.81
C THR A 292 20.64 17.50 -1.92
N LEU A 293 20.02 18.31 -2.77
CA LEU A 293 20.72 19.13 -3.74
C LEU A 293 21.10 20.45 -3.08
N CYS A 294 22.39 20.68 -2.94
CA CYS A 294 22.93 21.84 -2.23
C CYS A 294 23.79 22.72 -3.14
N GLY A 295 23.61 24.04 -3.03
CA GLY A 295 24.50 25.06 -3.59
C GLY A 295 25.64 25.42 -2.64
N GLY A 296 26.50 26.33 -3.06
CA GLY A 296 27.53 26.95 -2.21
C GLY A 296 28.84 26.18 -2.06
N ASP A 297 29.78 26.81 -1.37
CA ASP A 297 31.13 26.27 -1.08
C ASP A 297 31.13 25.29 0.11
N ASN A 298 30.14 25.37 1.01
CA ASN A 298 29.98 24.48 2.16
C ASN A 298 28.56 23.88 2.21
N PRO A 299 28.28 22.87 1.36
CA PRO A 299 26.94 22.32 1.23
C PRO A 299 26.58 21.48 2.47
N GLU A 300 25.42 21.77 3.08
CA GLU A 300 24.87 21.02 4.20
C GLU A 300 23.63 20.24 3.77
N ALA A 301 23.59 18.93 4.08
CA ALA A 301 22.46 18.05 3.77
C ALA A 301 21.34 18.22 4.79
N ILE A 302 20.09 18.23 4.31
CA ILE A 302 18.91 18.30 5.19
C ILE A 302 18.77 16.95 5.91
N PRO A 303 18.59 16.93 7.25
CA PRO A 303 18.34 15.70 7.97
C PRO A 303 17.12 14.95 7.44
N PHE A 304 17.35 13.71 7.02
CA PHE A 304 16.32 12.84 6.48
C PHE A 304 16.24 11.56 7.31
N GLN A 305 15.03 11.05 7.54
CA GLN A 305 14.86 9.82 8.30
C GLN A 305 15.18 8.62 7.41
N LYS A 306 15.95 7.65 7.91
CA LYS A 306 16.39 6.52 7.10
C LYS A 306 15.16 5.74 6.61
N ILE A 307 15.15 5.41 5.31
CA ILE A 307 14.08 4.61 4.71
C ILE A 307 14.02 3.26 5.45
N SER A 308 12.86 2.94 6.03
CA SER A 308 12.58 1.65 6.65
C SER A 308 12.90 0.51 5.66
N GLU A 309 13.72 -0.44 6.11
CA GLU A 309 14.16 -1.60 5.34
C GLU A 309 12.98 -2.54 5.03
N PRO A 310 13.03 -3.31 3.92
CA PRO A 310 12.04 -4.33 3.67
C PRO A 310 12.07 -5.40 4.78
N THR A 311 10.90 -5.86 5.20
CA THR A 311 10.76 -6.86 6.27
C THR A 311 10.36 -8.23 5.73
N ILE A 312 9.74 -8.26 4.55
CA ILE A 312 9.20 -9.46 3.90
C ILE A 312 9.87 -9.65 2.54
N SER A 313 10.15 -10.89 2.19
CA SER A 313 10.68 -11.29 0.89
C SER A 313 9.90 -12.46 0.30
N MET A 314 9.79 -12.51 -1.02
CA MET A 314 9.21 -13.64 -1.74
C MET A 314 10.00 -13.87 -3.03
N ASN A 315 9.97 -15.10 -3.52
CA ASN A 315 10.61 -15.45 -4.77
C ASN A 315 9.63 -15.28 -5.92
N PHE A 316 10.04 -14.55 -6.95
CA PHE A 316 9.37 -14.44 -8.24
C PHE A 316 10.07 -15.36 -9.22
N LEU A 317 9.34 -16.31 -9.78
CA LEU A 317 9.85 -17.35 -10.65
C LEU A 317 9.19 -17.29 -12.03
N VAL A 318 9.93 -17.70 -13.05
CA VAL A 318 9.35 -17.98 -14.36
C VAL A 318 8.29 -19.07 -14.25
N ASN A 319 7.16 -18.91 -14.96
CA ASN A 319 6.14 -19.93 -14.99
C ASN A 319 6.61 -21.16 -15.80
N ASP A 320 6.79 -22.27 -15.12
CA ASP A 320 7.15 -23.59 -15.67
C ASP A 320 5.96 -24.57 -15.62
N SER A 321 4.73 -24.06 -15.47
CA SER A 321 3.52 -24.90 -15.45
C SER A 321 3.20 -25.48 -16.84
N PRO A 322 2.45 -26.60 -16.92
CA PRO A 322 1.95 -27.12 -18.20
C PRO A 322 1.00 -26.16 -18.94
N LEU A 323 0.50 -25.13 -18.25
CA LEU A 323 -0.36 -24.08 -18.82
C LEU A 323 0.43 -22.80 -19.15
N ALA A 324 1.76 -22.83 -19.01
CA ALA A 324 2.60 -21.66 -19.24
C ALA A 324 2.48 -21.15 -20.68
N GLY A 325 2.36 -19.82 -20.83
CA GLY A 325 2.28 -19.14 -22.12
C GLY A 325 0.92 -19.23 -22.82
N GLN A 326 -0.14 -19.67 -22.13
CA GLN A 326 -1.51 -19.67 -22.69
C GLN A 326 -2.22 -18.32 -22.51
N GLU A 327 -1.92 -17.58 -21.44
CA GLU A 327 -2.64 -16.37 -21.04
C GLU A 327 -1.75 -15.13 -21.03
N GLY A 328 -0.46 -15.28 -20.70
CA GLY A 328 0.53 -14.20 -20.64
C GLY A 328 1.24 -13.88 -21.96
N LYS A 329 1.63 -12.60 -22.12
CA LYS A 329 2.51 -12.13 -23.19
C LYS A 329 3.98 -12.18 -22.78
N TYR A 330 4.27 -11.90 -21.50
CA TYR A 330 5.62 -11.81 -20.96
C TYR A 330 5.89 -12.95 -19.98
N ILE A 331 6.57 -13.99 -20.46
CA ILE A 331 6.85 -15.23 -19.70
C ILE A 331 8.34 -15.48 -19.43
N THR A 332 9.24 -14.80 -20.12
CA THR A 332 10.67 -15.13 -20.05
C THR A 332 11.32 -14.52 -18.81
N SER A 333 12.37 -15.18 -18.27
CA SER A 333 13.18 -14.63 -17.17
C SER A 333 13.69 -13.21 -17.47
N ARG A 334 14.07 -12.92 -18.72
CA ARG A 334 14.51 -11.58 -19.13
C ARG A 334 13.42 -10.53 -18.95
N HIS A 335 12.20 -10.79 -19.42
CA HIS A 335 11.10 -9.84 -19.25
C HIS A 335 10.78 -9.63 -17.77
N LEU A 336 10.75 -10.72 -16.99
CA LEU A 336 10.51 -10.66 -15.55
C LEU A 336 11.57 -9.81 -14.84
N ARG A 337 12.84 -10.07 -15.12
CA ARG A 337 13.97 -9.30 -14.57
C ARG A 337 13.89 -7.83 -14.95
N ASP A 338 13.74 -7.53 -16.24
CA ASP A 338 13.70 -6.15 -16.73
C ASP A 338 12.56 -5.36 -16.07
N ARG A 339 11.40 -6.00 -15.82
CA ARG A 339 10.27 -5.38 -15.13
C ARG A 339 10.50 -5.16 -13.63
N LEU A 340 11.07 -6.14 -12.93
CA LEU A 340 11.38 -6.03 -11.50
C LEU A 340 12.45 -4.96 -11.24
N TYR A 341 13.51 -4.92 -12.06
CA TYR A 341 14.55 -3.90 -11.95
C TYR A 341 14.06 -2.52 -12.38
N ARG A 342 13.08 -2.43 -13.28
CA ARG A 342 12.43 -1.17 -13.61
C ARG A 342 11.70 -0.58 -12.40
N GLU A 343 11.02 -1.44 -11.63
CA GLU A 343 10.30 -1.01 -10.42
C GLU A 343 11.22 -0.40 -9.36
N LEU A 344 12.48 -0.85 -9.26
CA LEU A 344 13.47 -0.25 -8.35
C LEU A 344 13.75 1.23 -8.61
N ASN A 345 13.38 1.75 -9.79
CA ASN A 345 13.54 3.18 -10.08
C ASN A 345 12.42 4.04 -9.49
N THR A 346 11.25 3.46 -9.24
CA THR A 346 10.07 4.12 -8.68
C THR A 346 9.89 3.77 -7.21
N ASP A 347 9.98 2.48 -6.87
CA ASP A 347 9.84 2.01 -5.49
C ASP A 347 11.19 1.86 -4.78
N VAL A 348 11.50 2.85 -3.94
CA VAL A 348 12.70 2.86 -3.09
C VAL A 348 12.69 1.87 -1.93
N SER A 349 11.53 1.31 -1.60
CA SER A 349 11.38 0.35 -0.51
C SER A 349 11.52 -1.10 -0.98
N LEU A 350 11.38 -1.32 -2.29
CA LEU A 350 11.60 -2.60 -2.93
C LEU A 350 13.10 -2.91 -3.05
N ARG A 351 13.47 -4.18 -2.88
CA ARG A 351 14.79 -4.72 -3.20
C ARG A 351 14.60 -5.95 -4.07
N VAL A 352 15.41 -6.07 -5.12
CA VAL A 352 15.39 -7.22 -6.03
C VAL A 352 16.80 -7.78 -6.10
N GLU A 353 16.93 -9.07 -5.82
CA GLU A 353 18.19 -9.81 -5.84
C GLU A 353 18.09 -10.96 -6.84
N ASP A 354 19.10 -11.10 -7.69
CA ASP A 354 19.29 -12.29 -8.50
C ASP A 354 19.63 -13.48 -7.57
N THR A 355 18.97 -14.63 -7.74
CA THR A 355 19.27 -15.84 -6.94
C THR A 355 20.32 -16.73 -7.63
N GLU A 356 20.64 -17.88 -7.03
CA GLU A 356 21.52 -18.89 -7.65
C GLU A 356 21.00 -19.40 -9.01
N THR A 357 19.69 -19.31 -9.24
CA THR A 357 19.04 -19.72 -10.48
C THR A 357 18.62 -18.50 -11.29
N THR A 358 18.89 -18.51 -12.59
CA THR A 358 18.53 -17.43 -13.52
C THR A 358 17.03 -17.21 -13.70
N GLU A 359 16.20 -18.12 -13.20
CA GLU A 359 14.74 -18.12 -13.35
C GLU A 359 14.01 -17.69 -12.07
N CYS A 360 14.75 -17.32 -11.02
CA CYS A 360 14.20 -16.94 -9.72
C CYS A 360 14.84 -15.65 -9.24
N PHE A 361 14.01 -14.69 -8.84
CA PHE A 361 14.40 -13.40 -8.30
C PHE A 361 13.82 -13.27 -6.90
N LYS A 362 14.65 -12.93 -5.92
CA LYS A 362 14.18 -12.66 -4.57
C LYS A 362 13.78 -11.19 -4.49
N VAL A 363 12.49 -10.95 -4.26
CA VAL A 363 11.91 -9.61 -4.18
C VAL A 363 11.52 -9.35 -2.74
N SER A 364 12.07 -8.29 -2.16
CA SER A 364 11.81 -7.90 -0.77
C SER A 364 11.09 -6.56 -0.74
N GLY A 365 10.03 -6.48 0.05
CA GLY A 365 9.20 -5.30 0.23
C GLY A 365 8.87 -5.06 1.71
N ARG A 366 8.13 -3.99 1.97
CA ARG A 366 7.77 -3.56 3.33
C ARG A 366 6.68 -4.39 3.98
N GLY A 367 5.85 -5.05 3.19
CA GLY A 367 4.65 -5.71 3.65
C GLY A 367 4.05 -6.58 2.57
N GLU A 368 3.10 -7.42 2.97
CA GLU A 368 2.37 -8.30 2.06
C GLU A 368 1.55 -7.51 1.05
N LEU A 369 0.91 -6.41 1.47
CA LEU A 369 0.10 -5.58 0.59
C LEU A 369 0.97 -4.94 -0.50
N HIS A 370 2.12 -4.39 -0.12
CA HIS A 370 3.05 -3.79 -1.09
C HIS A 370 3.44 -4.80 -2.18
N LEU A 371 3.85 -6.03 -1.80
CA LEU A 371 4.20 -7.05 -2.78
C LEU A 371 2.99 -7.51 -3.62
N SER A 372 1.79 -7.60 -3.02
CA SER A 372 0.56 -7.95 -3.74
C SER A 372 0.21 -6.91 -4.83
N VAL A 373 0.43 -5.62 -4.57
CA VAL A 373 0.20 -4.54 -5.55
C VAL A 373 1.16 -4.67 -6.74
N LEU A 374 2.44 -4.96 -6.49
CA LEU A 374 3.41 -5.23 -7.55
C LEU A 374 2.97 -6.42 -8.42
N ILE A 375 2.55 -7.52 -7.79
CA ILE A 375 2.09 -8.71 -8.49
C ILE A 375 0.86 -8.40 -9.36
N GLU A 376 -0.11 -7.69 -8.81
CA GLU A 376 -1.35 -7.33 -9.52
C GLU A 376 -1.09 -6.37 -10.69
N ASN A 377 -0.18 -5.40 -10.53
CA ASN A 377 0.26 -4.53 -11.64
C ASN A 377 0.87 -5.35 -12.78
N MET A 378 1.83 -6.23 -12.45
CA MET A 378 2.46 -7.11 -13.44
C MET A 378 1.44 -8.03 -14.12
N ARG A 379 0.46 -8.54 -13.37
CA ARG A 379 -0.64 -9.35 -13.91
C ARG A 379 -1.43 -8.58 -14.98
N ARG A 380 -1.83 -7.33 -14.69
CA ARG A 380 -2.57 -6.47 -15.63
C ARG A 380 -1.76 -6.04 -16.84
N GLU A 381 -0.46 -5.87 -16.67
CA GLU A 381 0.49 -5.58 -17.76
C GLU A 381 0.67 -6.76 -18.74
N GLY A 382 0.18 -7.95 -18.39
CA GLY A 382 0.25 -9.14 -19.25
C GLY A 382 1.39 -10.09 -18.91
N TYR A 383 2.02 -9.95 -17.74
CA TYR A 383 3.04 -10.89 -17.26
C TYR A 383 2.43 -12.16 -16.72
N GLU A 384 3.18 -13.24 -16.87
CA GLU A 384 2.83 -14.54 -16.33
C GLU A 384 4.04 -15.16 -15.65
N PHE A 385 3.90 -15.42 -14.35
CA PHE A 385 4.99 -15.82 -13.46
C PHE A 385 4.42 -16.56 -12.24
N ALA A 386 5.29 -17.13 -11.42
CA ALA A 386 4.92 -17.76 -10.17
C ALA A 386 5.54 -17.03 -8.98
N VAL A 387 4.86 -16.99 -7.85
CA VAL A 387 5.38 -16.43 -6.59
C VAL A 387 5.40 -17.47 -5.48
N SER A 388 6.42 -17.43 -4.64
CA SER A 388 6.49 -18.25 -3.43
C SER A 388 5.77 -17.60 -2.26
N LYS A 389 5.61 -18.38 -1.19
CA LYS A 389 5.19 -17.86 0.11
C LYS A 389 6.09 -16.69 0.54
N PRO A 390 5.53 -15.62 1.13
CA PRO A 390 6.32 -14.57 1.76
C PRO A 390 7.06 -15.11 3.00
N GLU A 391 8.33 -14.74 3.13
CA GLU A 391 9.20 -15.08 4.25
C GLU A 391 9.87 -13.83 4.81
N VAL A 392 10.02 -13.78 6.13
CA VAL A 392 10.77 -12.70 6.78
C VAL A 392 12.26 -12.77 6.48
N LEU A 393 12.90 -11.61 6.42
CA LEU A 393 14.36 -11.53 6.33
C LEU A 393 14.98 -11.80 7.70
N TYR A 394 15.84 -12.81 7.81
CA TYR A 394 16.59 -13.09 9.04
C TYR A 394 17.96 -12.42 9.01
N HIS A 395 18.35 -11.83 10.13
CA HIS A 395 19.70 -11.30 10.33
C HIS A 395 20.50 -12.22 11.26
N THR A 396 21.82 -12.16 11.17
CA THR A 396 22.72 -12.86 12.10
C THR A 396 23.50 -11.82 12.88
N ASP A 397 23.41 -11.88 14.21
CA ASP A 397 24.15 -10.99 15.10
C ASP A 397 25.67 -11.31 15.05
N GLU A 398 26.51 -10.42 15.57
CA GLU A 398 27.98 -10.59 15.66
C GLU A 398 28.40 -11.88 16.40
N ARG A 399 27.49 -12.40 17.23
CA ARG A 399 27.65 -13.65 18.00
C ARG A 399 27.09 -14.90 17.30
N GLY A 400 26.70 -14.80 16.03
CA GLY A 400 26.16 -15.91 15.25
C GLY A 400 24.72 -16.33 15.60
N LYS A 401 23.99 -15.51 16.37
CA LYS A 401 22.58 -15.80 16.73
C LYS A 401 21.64 -15.31 15.63
N LYS A 402 20.65 -16.14 15.30
CA LYS A 402 19.59 -15.81 14.34
C LYS A 402 18.63 -14.80 14.96
N LEU A 403 18.51 -13.65 14.31
CA LEU A 403 17.57 -12.58 14.64
C LEU A 403 16.43 -12.59 13.63
N GLU A 404 15.22 -12.32 14.11
CA GLU A 404 14.04 -12.13 13.27
C GLU A 404 13.46 -10.73 13.48
N PRO A 405 12.80 -10.15 12.47
CA PRO A 405 12.21 -8.83 12.56
C PRO A 405 10.98 -8.88 13.47
N MET A 406 10.87 -7.88 14.33
CA MET A 406 9.78 -7.68 15.27
C MET A 406 8.97 -6.45 14.88
N GLU A 407 7.67 -6.53 15.16
CA GLU A 407 6.72 -5.45 14.98
C GLU A 407 5.91 -5.27 16.27
N ILE A 408 5.57 -4.01 16.55
CA ILE A 408 4.53 -3.66 17.51
C ILE A 408 3.21 -3.62 16.74
N ALA A 409 2.30 -4.54 17.08
CA ALA A 409 0.95 -4.61 16.55
C ALA A 409 -0.01 -3.92 17.53
N TYR A 410 -0.60 -2.82 17.09
CA TYR A 410 -1.69 -2.13 17.76
C TYR A 410 -3.02 -2.66 17.22
N VAL A 411 -3.83 -3.20 18.12
CA VAL A 411 -5.09 -3.84 17.77
C VAL A 411 -6.23 -3.18 18.52
N ASP A 412 -7.13 -2.55 17.80
CA ASP A 412 -8.34 -1.96 18.34
C ASP A 412 -9.52 -2.87 17.98
N VAL A 413 -10.16 -3.47 18.98
CA VAL A 413 -11.30 -4.38 18.78
C VAL A 413 -12.37 -4.18 19.84
N PRO A 414 -13.65 -4.39 19.53
CA PRO A 414 -14.69 -4.49 20.55
C PRO A 414 -14.32 -5.50 21.64
N GLU A 415 -14.72 -5.21 22.89
CA GLU A 415 -14.38 -6.05 24.05
C GLU A 415 -14.77 -7.53 23.84
N GLU A 416 -15.87 -7.81 23.14
CA GLU A 416 -16.36 -9.16 22.82
C GLU A 416 -15.37 -10.00 21.99
N PHE A 417 -14.52 -9.38 21.16
CA PHE A 417 -13.57 -10.08 20.30
C PHE A 417 -12.15 -10.11 20.88
N SER A 418 -11.86 -9.28 21.90
CA SER A 418 -10.52 -9.11 22.49
C SER A 418 -9.87 -10.45 22.87
N GLY A 419 -10.58 -11.32 23.61
CA GLY A 419 -10.05 -12.63 24.02
C GLY A 419 -9.68 -13.55 22.86
N THR A 420 -10.46 -13.53 21.78
CA THR A 420 -10.18 -14.33 20.58
C THR A 420 -8.91 -13.84 19.89
N VAL A 421 -8.75 -12.51 19.78
CA VAL A 421 -7.58 -11.92 19.12
C VAL A 421 -6.31 -12.13 19.94
N ILE A 422 -6.39 -11.99 21.28
CA ILE A 422 -5.27 -12.27 22.18
C ILE A 422 -4.79 -13.70 22.01
N GLN A 423 -5.71 -14.67 21.98
CA GLN A 423 -5.35 -16.08 21.79
C GLN A 423 -4.62 -16.28 20.45
N LYS A 424 -5.16 -15.76 19.35
CA LYS A 424 -4.58 -15.97 18.00
C LYS A 424 -3.20 -15.34 17.84
N LEU A 425 -3.01 -14.12 18.34
CA LEU A 425 -1.69 -13.46 18.30
C LEU A 425 -0.68 -14.18 19.20
N SER A 426 -1.12 -14.70 20.35
CA SER A 426 -0.27 -15.49 21.24
C SER A 426 0.15 -16.83 20.62
N GLU A 427 -0.75 -17.53 19.90
CA GLU A 427 -0.42 -18.74 19.12
C GLU A 427 0.68 -18.46 18.07
N ARG A 428 0.71 -17.22 17.56
CA ARG A 428 1.69 -16.69 16.60
C ARG A 428 2.92 -16.04 17.26
N LYS A 429 3.18 -16.33 18.54
CA LYS A 429 4.33 -15.83 19.34
C LYS A 429 4.31 -14.32 19.62
N GLY A 430 3.13 -13.69 19.55
CA GLY A 430 2.93 -12.33 20.02
C GLY A 430 2.93 -12.27 21.55
N GLU A 431 3.62 -11.27 22.10
CA GLU A 431 3.62 -10.96 23.53
C GLU A 431 2.80 -9.69 23.77
N LEU A 432 1.74 -9.79 24.58
CA LEU A 432 0.95 -8.64 24.97
C LEU A 432 1.80 -7.74 25.90
N GLN A 433 2.09 -6.51 25.44
CA GLN A 433 2.81 -5.49 26.19
C GLN A 433 1.85 -4.62 27.01
N GLY A 434 0.72 -4.25 26.40
CA GLY A 434 -0.24 -3.31 26.97
C GLY A 434 -1.67 -3.65 26.56
N MET A 435 -2.60 -3.33 27.46
CA MET A 435 -4.04 -3.38 27.20
C MET A 435 -4.68 -2.15 27.83
N SER A 436 -5.37 -1.35 27.03
CA SER A 436 -6.15 -0.21 27.49
C SER A 436 -7.59 -0.32 26.98
N THR A 437 -8.52 0.23 27.74
CA THR A 437 -9.92 0.35 27.35
C THR A 437 -10.13 1.77 26.87
N ALA A 438 -10.70 1.93 25.68
CA ALA A 438 -11.05 3.23 25.13
C ALA A 438 -12.44 3.66 25.62
N SER A 439 -12.71 4.96 25.53
CA SER A 439 -13.99 5.59 25.94
C SER A 439 -15.20 5.01 25.19
N ASP A 440 -15.00 4.57 23.95
CA ASP A 440 -16.00 3.99 23.05
C ASP A 440 -16.37 2.52 23.36
N GLY A 441 -15.76 1.91 24.39
CA GLY A 441 -15.96 0.50 24.74
C GLY A 441 -15.13 -0.49 23.90
N SER A 442 -14.24 0.01 23.04
CA SER A 442 -13.22 -0.81 22.39
C SER A 442 -12.02 -1.06 23.32
N VAL A 443 -11.30 -2.14 23.06
CA VAL A 443 -10.07 -2.50 23.76
C VAL A 443 -8.92 -2.35 22.79
N ARG A 444 -7.94 -1.53 23.18
CA ARG A 444 -6.66 -1.42 22.50
C ARG A 444 -5.68 -2.41 23.11
N LEU A 445 -5.12 -3.26 22.27
CA LEU A 445 -4.11 -4.25 22.62
C LEU A 445 -2.81 -3.90 21.91
N GLU A 446 -1.71 -3.91 22.65
CA GLU A 446 -0.37 -3.69 22.12
C GLU A 446 0.41 -5.00 22.20
N PHE A 447 0.81 -5.54 21.05
CA PHE A 447 1.55 -6.79 20.95
C PHE A 447 2.94 -6.57 20.36
N HIS A 448 3.95 -7.12 21.01
CA HIS A 448 5.27 -7.29 20.41
C HIS A 448 5.34 -8.67 19.76
N ILE A 449 5.27 -8.72 18.43
CA ILE A 449 5.10 -9.94 17.64
C ILE A 449 6.13 -10.01 16.51
N PRO A 450 6.71 -11.20 16.20
CA PRO A 450 7.55 -11.33 15.01
C PRO A 450 6.74 -11.04 13.74
N SER A 451 7.31 -10.33 12.76
CA SER A 451 6.65 -10.05 11.47
C SER A 451 6.13 -11.32 10.81
N ARG A 452 6.82 -12.45 11.02
CA ARG A 452 6.45 -13.79 10.55
C ARG A 452 5.10 -14.26 11.08
N GLY A 453 4.75 -13.87 12.30
CA GLY A 453 3.45 -14.14 12.93
C GLY A 453 2.31 -13.37 12.29
N LEU A 454 2.59 -12.19 11.75
CA LEU A 454 1.61 -11.31 11.12
C LEU A 454 1.28 -11.70 9.67
N ILE A 455 2.15 -12.46 9.01
CA ILE A 455 1.91 -12.96 7.64
C ILE A 455 0.60 -13.76 7.60
N GLY A 456 -0.32 -13.34 6.72
CA GLY A 456 -1.64 -13.95 6.60
C GLY A 456 -2.55 -13.79 7.82
N PHE A 457 -2.21 -12.96 8.81
CA PHE A 457 -3.09 -12.77 9.97
C PHE A 457 -4.25 -11.80 9.67
N ARG A 458 -4.07 -10.87 8.73
CA ARG A 458 -5.04 -9.79 8.48
C ARG A 458 -6.40 -10.31 8.00
N GLY A 459 -6.42 -11.29 7.08
CA GLY A 459 -7.67 -11.92 6.61
C GLY A 459 -8.39 -12.68 7.71
N GLU A 460 -7.63 -13.45 8.50
CA GLU A 460 -8.15 -14.17 9.67
C GLU A 460 -8.69 -13.20 10.74
N PHE A 461 -7.99 -12.10 10.99
CA PHE A 461 -8.36 -11.06 11.92
C PHE A 461 -9.70 -10.43 11.56
N LEU A 462 -9.85 -9.94 10.32
CA LEU A 462 -11.10 -9.36 9.83
C LEU A 462 -12.27 -10.36 9.94
N THR A 463 -12.03 -11.63 9.62
CA THR A 463 -13.07 -12.67 9.76
C THR A 463 -13.46 -12.88 11.23
N SER A 464 -12.48 -12.87 12.13
CA SER A 464 -12.68 -13.13 13.56
C SER A 464 -13.38 -11.97 14.28
N THR A 465 -13.13 -10.75 13.84
CA THR A 465 -13.74 -9.53 14.36
C THR A 465 -14.95 -9.08 13.55
N LYS A 466 -15.44 -9.90 12.60
CA LYS A 466 -16.52 -9.54 11.66
C LYS A 466 -16.31 -8.19 10.94
N GLY A 467 -15.05 -7.83 10.70
CA GLY A 467 -14.65 -6.59 10.04
C GLY A 467 -14.58 -5.36 10.94
N THR A 468 -14.98 -5.43 12.21
CA THR A 468 -15.00 -4.25 13.13
C THR A 468 -13.67 -4.01 13.84
N GLY A 469 -12.66 -4.82 13.57
CA GLY A 469 -11.35 -4.74 14.22
C GLY A 469 -10.36 -4.00 13.35
N ILE A 470 -9.45 -3.27 13.98
CA ILE A 470 -8.34 -2.59 13.31
C ILE A 470 -7.03 -3.16 13.82
N LEU A 471 -6.17 -3.53 12.87
CA LEU A 471 -4.80 -3.98 13.10
C LEU A 471 -3.86 -3.02 12.37
N ASN A 472 -3.00 -2.37 13.14
CA ASN A 472 -1.89 -1.56 12.66
C ASN A 472 -0.59 -2.15 13.19
N THR A 473 0.47 -2.11 12.39
CA THR A 473 1.77 -2.63 12.81
C THR A 473 2.86 -1.61 12.55
N THR A 474 3.90 -1.63 13.37
CA THR A 474 5.06 -0.76 13.24
C THR A 474 6.31 -1.57 13.52
N PHE A 475 7.30 -1.47 12.64
CA PHE A 475 8.57 -2.17 12.80
C PHE A 475 9.32 -1.68 14.05
N ASP A 476 9.75 -2.62 14.89
CA ASP A 476 10.43 -2.37 16.17
C ASP A 476 11.84 -3.02 16.21
N GLY A 477 12.44 -3.24 15.04
CA GLY A 477 13.80 -3.75 14.94
C GLY A 477 13.89 -5.29 14.87
N TYR A 478 15.09 -5.80 15.18
CA TYR A 478 15.40 -7.22 15.15
C TYR A 478 15.59 -7.76 16.55
N ALA A 479 14.94 -8.89 16.86
CA ALA A 479 15.07 -9.57 18.15
C ALA A 479 15.49 -11.04 17.96
N PRO A 480 15.96 -11.72 19.02
CA PRO A 480 16.27 -13.15 18.97
C PRO A 480 15.06 -13.97 18.52
N TYR A 481 15.33 -14.94 17.64
CA TYR A 481 14.30 -15.82 17.09
C TYR A 481 13.48 -16.55 18.18
N LYS A 482 12.15 -16.40 18.15
CA LYS A 482 11.16 -16.85 19.14
C LYS A 482 10.63 -18.29 18.92
N GLY A 483 11.22 -19.02 17.97
CA GLY A 483 10.88 -20.42 17.69
C GLY A 483 9.82 -20.63 16.61
N ASP A 484 9.67 -21.88 16.16
CA ASP A 484 8.75 -22.26 15.11
C ASP A 484 7.28 -22.28 15.59
N PHE A 485 6.36 -22.00 14.67
CA PHE A 485 4.92 -22.23 14.84
C PHE A 485 4.32 -22.70 13.51
N GLN A 486 3.21 -23.42 13.56
CA GLN A 486 2.54 -23.92 12.36
C GLN A 486 1.77 -22.78 11.67
N TYR A 487 1.99 -22.59 10.38
CA TYR A 487 1.29 -21.58 9.58
C TYR A 487 -0.13 -22.00 9.20
N ARG A 488 -0.34 -23.29 8.90
CA ARG A 488 -1.66 -23.83 8.53
C ARG A 488 -1.97 -25.13 9.25
N LYS A 489 -3.26 -25.30 9.60
CA LYS A 489 -3.82 -26.53 10.18
C LYS A 489 -4.43 -27.46 9.11
N GLN A 490 -4.59 -26.99 7.88
CA GLN A 490 -5.32 -27.64 6.79
C GLN A 490 -4.37 -28.02 5.64
N GLY A 491 -4.62 -29.13 4.97
CA GLY A 491 -3.85 -29.62 3.84
C GLY A 491 -4.42 -29.18 2.48
N SER A 492 -3.71 -29.50 1.40
CA SER A 492 -4.10 -29.15 0.04
C SER A 492 -4.75 -30.34 -0.67
N LEU A 493 -5.81 -30.08 -1.44
CA LEU A 493 -6.35 -31.03 -2.41
C LEU A 493 -5.63 -30.82 -3.73
N ILE A 494 -4.98 -31.85 -4.26
CA ILE A 494 -4.05 -31.74 -5.38
C ILE A 494 -4.58 -32.56 -6.56
N ALA A 495 -4.61 -31.97 -7.75
CA ALA A 495 -4.96 -32.67 -8.97
C ALA A 495 -3.91 -33.73 -9.31
N PHE A 496 -4.37 -34.96 -9.52
CA PHE A 496 -3.51 -36.08 -9.87
C PHE A 496 -3.05 -36.06 -11.34
N GLU A 497 -3.95 -35.71 -12.26
CA GLU A 497 -3.70 -35.72 -13.70
C GLU A 497 -4.10 -34.41 -14.39
N ALA A 498 -3.64 -34.24 -15.63
CA ALA A 498 -4.02 -33.10 -16.46
C ALA A 498 -5.26 -33.40 -17.29
N GLY A 499 -6.17 -32.43 -17.38
CA GLY A 499 -7.42 -32.56 -18.12
C GLY A 499 -8.42 -31.47 -17.74
N GLU A 500 -9.67 -31.67 -18.12
CA GLU A 500 -10.78 -30.78 -17.77
C GLU A 500 -11.49 -31.31 -16.52
N ALA A 501 -11.81 -30.43 -15.57
CA ALA A 501 -12.50 -30.81 -14.34
C ALA A 501 -13.96 -31.18 -14.64
N VAL A 502 -14.34 -32.43 -14.34
CA VAL A 502 -15.69 -32.94 -14.61
C VAL A 502 -16.52 -32.94 -13.33
N ALA A 503 -17.81 -32.62 -13.45
CA ALA A 503 -18.72 -32.55 -12.30
C ALA A 503 -18.72 -33.81 -11.41
N TYR A 504 -18.55 -35.00 -12.01
CA TYR A 504 -18.44 -36.27 -11.28
C TYR A 504 -17.19 -36.36 -10.40
N GLY A 505 -16.04 -35.96 -10.93
CA GLY A 505 -14.78 -35.92 -10.19
C GLY A 505 -14.81 -34.88 -9.07
N LEU A 506 -15.35 -33.69 -9.35
CA LEU A 506 -15.52 -32.61 -8.37
C LEU A 506 -16.50 -32.99 -7.26
N PHE A 507 -17.58 -33.71 -7.57
CA PHE A 507 -18.54 -34.17 -6.56
C PHE A 507 -17.89 -35.11 -5.54
N SER A 508 -16.95 -35.94 -5.97
CA SER A 508 -16.19 -36.80 -5.05
C SER A 508 -15.13 -36.03 -4.26
N ALA A 509 -14.63 -34.94 -4.83
CA ALA A 509 -13.60 -34.10 -4.22
C ALA A 509 -14.16 -33.17 -3.14
N GLN A 510 -15.37 -32.63 -3.30
CA GLN A 510 -16.00 -31.75 -2.30
C GLN A 510 -16.28 -32.43 -0.96
N ASP A 511 -16.44 -33.77 -0.93
CA ASP A 511 -16.57 -34.53 0.32
C ASP A 511 -15.28 -34.52 1.16
N ARG A 512 -14.14 -34.18 0.54
CA ARG A 512 -12.82 -34.09 1.19
C ARG A 512 -12.49 -32.67 1.64
N GLY A 513 -13.23 -31.66 1.18
CA GLY A 513 -13.01 -30.28 1.58
C GLY A 513 -13.56 -29.25 0.59
N THR A 514 -13.13 -28.00 0.75
CA THR A 514 -13.63 -26.88 -0.06
C THR A 514 -12.86 -26.79 -1.38
N LEU A 515 -13.57 -26.75 -2.50
CA LEU A 515 -12.97 -26.67 -3.83
C LEU A 515 -12.70 -25.22 -4.25
N PHE A 516 -11.63 -25.02 -5.02
CA PHE A 516 -11.27 -23.74 -5.64
C PHE A 516 -11.61 -23.68 -7.13
N VAL A 517 -11.81 -24.83 -7.76
CA VAL A 517 -12.08 -24.97 -9.20
C VAL A 517 -13.50 -25.47 -9.46
N GLY A 518 -14.12 -24.96 -10.52
CA GLY A 518 -15.43 -25.39 -11.01
C GLY A 518 -15.38 -26.41 -12.16
N PRO A 519 -16.54 -26.92 -12.60
CA PRO A 519 -16.64 -27.77 -13.78
C PRO A 519 -16.20 -27.04 -15.05
N GLY A 520 -15.45 -27.72 -15.91
CA GLY A 520 -14.96 -27.17 -17.19
C GLY A 520 -13.60 -26.47 -17.11
N GLU A 521 -13.05 -26.30 -15.91
CA GLU A 521 -11.73 -25.69 -15.73
C GLU A 521 -10.61 -26.67 -16.09
N LYS A 522 -9.55 -26.15 -16.74
CA LYS A 522 -8.36 -26.94 -17.06
C LYS A 522 -7.50 -27.09 -15.81
N VAL A 523 -7.19 -28.33 -15.46
CA VAL A 523 -6.29 -28.69 -14.36
C VAL A 523 -5.08 -29.44 -14.87
N TYR A 524 -4.00 -29.44 -14.08
CA TYR A 524 -2.79 -30.21 -14.36
C TYR A 524 -2.26 -30.90 -13.10
N SER A 525 -1.43 -31.93 -13.28
CA SER A 525 -0.85 -32.67 -12.16
C SER A 525 -0.04 -31.75 -11.25
N GLY A 526 -0.32 -31.79 -9.95
CA GLY A 526 0.32 -30.94 -8.96
C GLY A 526 -0.35 -29.58 -8.74
N MET A 527 -1.40 -29.24 -9.52
CA MET A 527 -2.24 -28.06 -9.26
C MET A 527 -3.09 -28.29 -8.01
N VAL A 528 -3.20 -27.29 -7.15
CA VAL A 528 -4.07 -27.31 -5.98
C VAL A 528 -5.48 -26.89 -6.40
N ILE A 529 -6.44 -27.78 -6.18
CA ILE A 529 -7.83 -27.67 -6.60
C ILE A 529 -8.79 -27.39 -5.45
N GLY A 530 -8.27 -27.32 -4.22
CA GLY A 530 -9.06 -27.06 -3.02
C GLY A 530 -8.27 -27.22 -1.74
N GLN A 531 -8.97 -27.06 -0.63
CA GLN A 531 -8.47 -27.17 0.73
C GLN A 531 -9.08 -28.36 1.46
N ASN A 532 -8.25 -29.19 2.07
CA ASN A 532 -8.68 -30.34 2.86
C ASN A 532 -9.13 -29.90 4.26
N GLY A 533 -10.16 -30.57 4.81
CA GLY A 533 -10.58 -30.39 6.20
C GLY A 533 -9.58 -30.89 7.25
N LYS A 534 -8.56 -31.66 6.83
CA LYS A 534 -7.47 -32.18 7.67
C LYS A 534 -6.13 -31.59 7.23
N ALA A 535 -5.10 -31.72 8.07
CA ALA A 535 -3.74 -31.23 7.79
C ALA A 535 -2.99 -31.97 6.66
N GLU A 536 -3.45 -33.14 6.23
CA GLU A 536 -2.78 -33.96 5.23
C GLU A 536 -3.11 -33.51 3.80
N ASP A 537 -2.11 -33.55 2.91
CA ASP A 537 -2.33 -33.31 1.48
C ASP A 537 -2.91 -34.56 0.82
N ILE A 538 -3.94 -34.40 -0.02
CA ILE A 538 -4.62 -35.50 -0.71
C ILE A 538 -4.61 -35.26 -2.21
N GLU A 539 -4.14 -36.27 -2.96
CA GLU A 539 -4.22 -36.28 -4.41
C GLU A 539 -5.56 -36.87 -4.87
N LEU A 540 -6.25 -36.15 -5.74
CA LEU A 540 -7.55 -36.51 -6.26
C LEU A 540 -7.56 -36.40 -7.78
N ASN A 541 -8.29 -37.33 -8.42
CA ASN A 541 -8.54 -37.26 -9.85
C ASN A 541 -9.92 -36.63 -10.09
N VAL A 542 -9.92 -35.37 -10.55
CA VAL A 542 -11.12 -34.61 -10.91
C VAL A 542 -11.51 -34.70 -12.38
N CYS A 543 -10.66 -35.29 -13.23
CA CYS A 543 -10.91 -35.51 -14.66
C CYS A 543 -11.64 -36.84 -14.92
N LYS A 544 -11.81 -37.67 -13.89
CA LYS A 544 -12.48 -38.97 -13.99
C LYS A 544 -13.96 -38.81 -14.36
N THR A 545 -14.34 -39.39 -15.49
CA THR A 545 -15.74 -39.51 -15.91
C THR A 545 -16.43 -40.72 -15.27
N LYS A 546 -17.76 -40.67 -15.16
CA LYS A 546 -18.57 -41.79 -14.65
C LYS A 546 -18.43 -42.97 -15.61
N HIS A 547 -17.95 -44.12 -15.13
CA HIS A 547 -17.99 -45.35 -15.91
C HIS A 547 -19.46 -45.75 -16.12
N LEU A 548 -19.91 -45.74 -17.38
CA LEU A 548 -21.21 -46.29 -17.78
C LEU A 548 -21.17 -47.82 -17.61
N THR A 549 -21.56 -48.33 -16.45
CA THR A 549 -21.92 -49.74 -16.32
C THR A 549 -23.22 -49.96 -17.09
N ASN A 550 -23.20 -50.91 -18.01
CA ASN A 550 -24.23 -51.19 -19.01
C ASN A 550 -25.49 -51.84 -18.39
N THR A 551 -26.00 -51.29 -17.30
CA THR A 551 -27.20 -51.73 -16.60
C THR A 551 -28.16 -50.56 -16.53
N ARG A 552 -29.21 -50.63 -17.35
CA ARG A 552 -30.33 -49.69 -17.37
C ARG A 552 -30.98 -49.62 -15.98
N SER A 553 -30.74 -48.54 -15.25
CA SER A 553 -31.65 -48.05 -14.21
C SER A 553 -32.07 -46.65 -14.62
N SER A 554 -33.23 -46.56 -15.25
CA SER A 554 -33.94 -45.33 -15.62
C SER A 554 -34.55 -44.61 -14.41
N SER A 555 -33.84 -44.61 -13.28
CA SER A 555 -34.21 -43.98 -12.02
C SER A 555 -32.92 -43.55 -11.31
N ALA A 556 -32.84 -42.25 -10.98
CA ALA A 556 -31.70 -41.52 -10.41
C ALA A 556 -30.60 -41.04 -11.38
N ASP A 557 -30.97 -40.24 -12.39
CA ASP A 557 -30.15 -39.05 -12.71
C ASP A 557 -30.40 -38.02 -11.60
N GLU A 558 -29.82 -38.25 -10.41
CA GLU A 558 -29.66 -37.17 -9.45
C GLU A 558 -28.69 -36.17 -10.08
N ALA A 559 -29.18 -34.97 -10.40
CA ALA A 559 -28.31 -33.87 -10.80
C ALA A 559 -27.29 -33.67 -9.66
N LEU A 560 -26.02 -34.00 -9.94
CA LEU A 560 -24.94 -33.86 -8.97
C LEU A 560 -24.89 -32.40 -8.51
N LYS A 561 -25.25 -32.15 -7.25
CA LYS A 561 -25.19 -30.81 -6.66
C LYS A 561 -23.76 -30.54 -6.23
N LEU A 562 -23.14 -29.59 -6.91
CA LEU A 562 -21.82 -29.08 -6.54
C LEU A 562 -21.97 -27.82 -5.70
N THR A 563 -21.17 -27.74 -4.64
CA THR A 563 -21.00 -26.49 -3.89
C THR A 563 -20.24 -25.51 -4.78
N PRO A 564 -20.67 -24.23 -4.86
CA PRO A 564 -19.92 -23.21 -5.59
C PRO A 564 -18.45 -23.17 -5.12
N PRO A 565 -17.48 -23.15 -6.03
CA PRO A 565 -16.08 -23.10 -5.66
C PRO A 565 -15.76 -21.78 -4.95
N LYS A 566 -14.85 -21.84 -3.98
CA LYS A 566 -14.32 -20.65 -3.31
C LYS A 566 -13.25 -20.03 -4.21
N VAL A 567 -13.58 -18.90 -4.83
CA VAL A 567 -12.62 -18.10 -5.60
C VAL A 567 -11.77 -17.29 -4.62
N LEU A 568 -10.46 -17.48 -4.66
CA LEU A 568 -9.52 -16.77 -3.81
C LEU A 568 -9.07 -15.47 -4.48
N SER A 569 -8.99 -14.37 -3.71
CA SER A 569 -8.26 -13.18 -4.14
C SER A 569 -6.75 -13.44 -4.19
N LEU A 570 -5.99 -12.51 -4.77
CA LEU A 570 -4.53 -12.61 -4.81
C LEU A 570 -3.92 -12.72 -3.40
N GLU A 571 -4.38 -11.90 -2.47
CA GLU A 571 -3.93 -11.89 -1.07
C GLU A 571 -4.30 -13.21 -0.39
N GLN A 572 -5.55 -13.67 -0.56
CA GLN A 572 -5.99 -14.94 0.01
C GLN A 572 -5.20 -16.13 -0.55
N ALA A 573 -4.77 -16.06 -1.80
CA ALA A 573 -3.93 -17.08 -2.41
C ALA A 573 -2.49 -17.05 -1.86
N ILE A 574 -1.91 -15.85 -1.69
CA ILE A 574 -0.58 -15.65 -1.07
C ILE A 574 -0.59 -16.11 0.40
N GLU A 575 -1.67 -15.85 1.12
CA GLU A 575 -1.88 -16.32 2.50
C GLU A 575 -2.01 -17.86 2.55
N PHE A 576 -2.67 -18.46 1.55
CA PHE A 576 -2.93 -19.89 1.52
C PHE A 576 -1.68 -20.75 1.23
N ILE A 577 -0.79 -20.30 0.34
CA ILE A 577 0.34 -21.11 -0.13
C ILE A 577 1.32 -21.47 1.00
N ASP A 578 1.76 -22.73 1.00
CA ASP A 578 2.82 -23.20 1.90
C ASP A 578 4.22 -23.19 1.26
N GLN A 579 5.26 -23.53 2.02
CA GLN A 579 6.66 -23.51 1.56
C GLN A 579 6.95 -24.43 0.37
N ASP A 580 6.15 -25.49 0.20
CA ASP A 580 6.24 -26.42 -0.93
C ASP A 580 5.26 -26.08 -2.06
N GLU A 581 4.63 -24.91 -2.02
CA GLU A 581 3.65 -24.40 -2.98
C GLU A 581 4.10 -23.10 -3.63
N LEU A 582 3.51 -22.81 -4.78
CA LEU A 582 3.69 -21.61 -5.57
C LEU A 582 2.32 -21.12 -6.03
N LEU A 583 2.16 -19.81 -6.12
CA LEU A 583 1.02 -19.18 -6.76
C LEU A 583 1.42 -18.77 -8.18
N GLU A 584 0.83 -19.43 -9.17
CA GLU A 584 0.89 -19.07 -10.58
C GLU A 584 -0.06 -17.89 -10.83
N VAL A 585 0.49 -16.79 -11.33
CA VAL A 585 -0.21 -15.55 -11.61
C VAL A 585 -0.20 -15.32 -13.11
N THR A 586 -1.38 -15.23 -13.71
CA THR A 586 -1.58 -14.92 -15.13
C THR A 586 -2.55 -13.76 -15.28
N PRO A 587 -2.59 -13.07 -16.44
CA PRO A 587 -3.46 -11.91 -16.62
C PRO A 587 -4.94 -12.17 -16.31
N SER A 588 -5.42 -13.39 -16.60
CA SER A 588 -6.81 -13.82 -16.43
C SER A 588 -7.05 -14.74 -15.23
N SER A 589 -6.02 -15.44 -14.73
CA SER A 589 -6.19 -16.54 -13.79
C SER A 589 -5.17 -16.51 -12.64
N LEU A 590 -5.60 -16.94 -11.46
CA LEU A 590 -4.74 -17.23 -10.31
C LEU A 590 -4.85 -18.72 -10.00
N ARG A 591 -3.72 -19.44 -10.03
CA ARG A 591 -3.69 -20.90 -9.82
C ARG A 591 -2.66 -21.24 -8.76
N ILE A 592 -3.03 -22.05 -7.78
CA ILE A 592 -2.08 -22.55 -6.78
C ILE A 592 -1.56 -23.91 -7.25
N ARG A 593 -0.26 -24.17 -7.07
CA ARG A 593 0.37 -25.45 -7.41
C ARG A 593 1.45 -25.83 -6.42
N LYS A 594 1.81 -27.10 -6.39
CA LYS A 594 3.01 -27.57 -5.69
C LYS A 594 4.26 -27.15 -6.45
N ARG A 595 5.35 -26.86 -5.73
CA ARG A 595 6.68 -26.58 -6.32
C ARG A 595 7.21 -27.78 -7.10
N ILE A 596 6.93 -28.99 -6.62
CA ILE A 596 7.19 -30.24 -7.33
C ILE A 596 5.86 -30.83 -7.79
N LEU A 597 5.65 -30.82 -9.11
CA LEU A 597 4.41 -31.29 -9.72
C LEU A 597 4.26 -32.81 -9.64
N ASP A 598 5.34 -33.56 -9.90
CA ASP A 598 5.30 -35.03 -9.89
C ASP A 598 5.11 -35.57 -8.45
N PRO A 599 4.04 -36.36 -8.19
CA PRO A 599 3.79 -36.99 -6.89
C PRO A 599 4.96 -37.83 -6.35
N ARG A 600 5.67 -38.56 -7.23
CA ARG A 600 6.77 -39.45 -6.85
C ARG A 600 7.98 -38.65 -6.41
N GLU A 601 8.29 -37.58 -7.12
CA GLU A 601 9.38 -36.69 -6.77
C GLU A 601 9.09 -35.94 -5.48
N ARG A 602 7.84 -35.49 -5.27
CA ARG A 602 7.40 -34.86 -4.02
C ARG A 602 7.59 -35.78 -2.82
N LYS A 603 7.18 -37.05 -2.93
CA LYS A 603 7.42 -38.06 -1.88
C LYS A 603 8.91 -38.26 -1.61
N ARG A 604 9.75 -38.35 -2.66
CA ARG A 604 11.21 -38.46 -2.50
C ARG A 604 11.83 -37.24 -1.82
N ALA A 605 11.38 -36.03 -2.16
CA ALA A 605 11.85 -34.79 -1.54
C ALA A 605 11.45 -34.72 -0.05
N ALA A 606 10.25 -35.15 0.31
CA ALA A 606 9.81 -35.23 1.71
C ALA A 606 10.71 -36.16 2.54
N PHE A 607 11.12 -37.32 1.98
CA PHE A 607 12.06 -38.24 2.65
C PHE A 607 13.48 -37.70 2.81
N ARG A 608 13.90 -36.67 2.05
CA ARG A 608 15.23 -36.04 2.18
C ARG A 608 15.27 -34.90 3.21
N LYS A 609 14.10 -34.36 3.59
CA LYS A 609 13.97 -33.28 4.58
C LYS A 609 13.79 -33.82 6.02
N GLN A 610 13.37 -35.08 6.18
CA GLN A 610 13.47 -35.83 7.44
C GLN A 610 14.88 -36.37 7.61
#